data_AF-A0A7X9GW53-F1
#
_entry.id   AF-A0A7X9GW53-F1
#
_cell.length_a   1.000
_cell.length_b   1.000
_cell.length_c   1.000
_cell.angle_alpha   90.00
_cell.angle_beta   90.00
_cell.angle_gamma   90.00
#
_symmetry.space_group_name_H-M   'P 1'
#
loop_
_entity.id
_entity.type
_entity.pdbx_description
1 polymer ?
#
loop_
_entity_poly.entity_id
_entity_poly.type
_entity_poly.pdbx_seq_one_letter_code
_entity_poly.pdbx_strand_id
1 'polypeptide(L)' 'QRLEKLGWSPRRIIVVSALLRGAYNTYQGVGPGLANLVMGLVFGEWYRRTRRTLPLVIAHTLLDVFAFVGYALLRDVLST' A
#
# COMPACT_ATOMS: atom_id res chain seq x y z
N GLN A 1 -3.82 10.17 -13.81
CA GLN A 1 -4.66 11.28 -14.32
C GLN A 1 -3.89 12.58 -14.55
N ARG A 2 -3.33 13.29 -13.55
CA ARG A 2 -2.57 14.54 -13.83
C ARG A 2 -1.28 14.30 -14.61
N LEU A 3 -0.46 13.33 -14.22
CA LEU A 3 0.77 12.96 -14.93
C LEU A 3 0.50 12.35 -16.31
N GLU A 4 -0.65 11.70 -16.50
CA GLU A 4 -1.07 11.19 -17.83
C GLU A 4 -1.31 12.34 -18.81
N LYS A 5 -1.84 13.48 -18.33
CA LYS A 5 -1.96 14.70 -19.15
C LYS A 5 -0.61 15.31 -19.55
N LEU A 6 0.45 14.98 -18.82
CA LEU A 6 1.84 15.35 -19.12
C LEU A 6 2.57 14.28 -19.97
N GLY A 7 1.82 13.31 -20.53
CA GLY A 7 2.37 12.26 -21.40
C GLY A 7 2.97 11.05 -20.68
N TRP A 8 2.84 10.97 -19.35
CA TRP A 8 3.39 9.82 -18.62
C TRP A 8 2.51 8.58 -18.78
N SER A 9 3.16 7.45 -19.07
CA SER A 9 2.47 6.16 -19.11
C SER A 9 1.88 5.80 -17.74
N PRO A 10 0.65 5.25 -17.68
CA PRO A 10 0.00 4.88 -16.42
C PRO A 10 0.82 3.92 -15.54
N ARG A 11 1.55 2.98 -16.16
CA ARG A 11 2.42 2.04 -15.44
C ARG A 11 3.60 2.76 -14.77
N ARG A 12 4.26 3.70 -15.46
CA ARG A 12 5.34 4.51 -14.86
C ARG A 12 4.85 5.31 -13.66
N ILE A 13 3.65 5.88 -13.75
CA ILE A 13 3.05 6.63 -12.64
C ILE A 13 2.89 5.72 -11.41
N ILE A 14 2.32 4.52 -11.57
CA ILE A 14 2.13 3.57 -10.48
C ILE A 14 3.48 3.17 -9.86
N VAL A 15 4.47 2.82 -10.67
CA VAL A 15 5.78 2.38 -10.19
C VAL A 15 6.47 3.50 -9.42
N VAL A 16 6.52 4.72 -9.96
CA VAL A 16 7.16 5.85 -9.28
C VAL A 16 6.43 6.21 -7.99
N SER A 17 5.09 6.25 -8.00
CA SER A 17 4.31 6.50 -6.78
C SER A 17 4.51 5.43 -5.72
N ALA A 18 4.58 4.15 -6.10
CA ALA A 18 4.80 3.06 -5.18
C ALA A 18 6.22 3.08 -4.60
N LEU A 19 7.24 3.37 -5.43
CA LEU A 19 8.63 3.51 -5.00
C LEU A 19 8.79 4.67 -4.00
N LEU A 20 8.22 5.84 -4.30
CA LEU A 20 8.26 6.98 -3.40
C LEU A 20 7.59 6.65 -2.06
N ARG A 21 6.44 5.98 -2.09
CA ARG A 21 5.72 5.58 -0.89
C ARG A 21 6.51 4.56 -0.06
N GLY A 22 7.07 3.54 -0.71
CA GLY A 22 7.89 2.52 -0.06
C GLY A 22 9.14 3.13 0.57
N ALA A 23 9.89 3.92 -0.21
CA ALA A 23 11.11 4.58 0.26
C ALA A 23 10.85 5.52 1.45
N TYR A 24 9.74 6.25 1.44
CA TYR A 24 9.33 7.05 2.59
C TYR A 24 9.10 6.13 3.80
N ASN A 25 8.25 5.11 3.69
CA ASN A 25 7.92 4.24 4.83
C ASN A 25 9.06 3.34 5.32
N THR A 26 10.18 3.26 4.61
CA THR A 26 11.39 2.62 5.11
C THR A 26 11.92 3.30 6.39
N TYR A 27 11.57 4.57 6.65
CA TYR A 27 11.92 5.23 7.93
C TYR A 27 11.33 4.50 9.15
N GLN A 28 10.19 3.82 8.98
CA GLN A 28 9.53 3.03 10.04
C GLN A 28 10.16 1.63 10.18
N GLY A 29 11.09 1.28 9.29
CA GLY A 29 11.70 -0.03 9.17
C GLY A 29 11.53 -0.63 7.78
N VAL A 30 12.33 -1.67 7.51
CA VAL A 30 12.35 -2.35 6.19
C VAL A 30 11.00 -3.02 5.88
N GLY A 31 10.34 -3.61 6.89
CA GLY A 31 9.03 -4.26 6.74
C GLY A 31 7.94 -3.31 6.24
N PRO A 32 7.65 -2.20 6.96
CA PRO A 32 6.67 -1.20 6.51
C PRO A 32 6.99 -0.60 5.14
N GLY A 33 8.26 -0.32 4.83
CA GLY A 33 8.69 0.16 3.53
C GLY A 33 8.34 -0.80 2.39
N LEU A 34 8.68 -2.08 2.56
CA LEU A 34 8.39 -3.12 1.57
C LEU A 34 6.88 -3.37 1.42
N ALA A 35 6.15 -3.42 2.53
CA ALA A 35 4.70 -3.58 2.52
C ALA A 35 4.01 -2.45 1.75
N ASN A 36 4.42 -1.20 1.97
CA ASN A 36 3.87 -0.04 1.26
C ASN A 36 4.23 -0.03 -0.23
N LEU A 37 5.44 -0.48 -0.59
CA LEU A 37 5.82 -0.64 -2.00
C LEU A 37 4.90 -1.64 -2.72
N VAL A 38 4.76 -2.84 -2.16
CA VAL A 38 3.92 -3.90 -2.75
C VAL A 38 2.46 -3.45 -2.81
N MET A 39 1.94 -2.87 -1.73
CA MET A 39 0.57 -2.36 -1.67
C MET A 39 0.34 -1.28 -2.72
N GLY A 40 1.26 -0.33 -2.88
CA GLY A 40 1.18 0.72 -3.89
C GLY A 40 1.11 0.18 -5.33
N LEU A 41 1.88 -0.87 -5.63
CA LEU A 41 1.85 -1.52 -6.94
C LEU A 41 0.53 -2.27 -7.18
N VAL A 42 0.08 -3.08 -6.21
CA VAL A 42 -1.14 -3.88 -6.35
C VAL A 42 -2.37 -2.98 -6.42
N PHE A 43 -2.50 -2.02 -5.51
CA PHE A 43 -3.66 -1.14 -5.46
C PHE A 43 -3.68 -0.18 -6.66
N GLY A 44 -2.50 0.32 -7.06
CA GLY A 44 -2.37 1.16 -8.25
C GLY A 44 -2.79 0.43 -9.52
N GLU A 45 -2.36 -0.83 -9.70
CA GLU A 45 -2.74 -1.63 -10.87
C GLU A 45 -4.22 -2.01 -10.84
N TRP A 46 -4.76 -2.39 -9.68
CA TRP A 46 -6.18 -2.68 -9.51
C TRP A 46 -7.04 -1.46 -9.83
N TYR A 47 -6.71 -0.30 -9.27
CA TYR A 47 -7.42 0.95 -9.54
C TYR A 47 -7.35 1.31 -11.02
N ARG A 48 -6.19 1.14 -11.66
CA ARG A 48 -6.03 1.41 -13.09
C ARG A 48 -6.99 0.60 -13.95
N ARG A 49 -7.21 -0.67 -13.63
CA ARG A 49 -8.10 -1.57 -14.38
C ARG A 49 -9.58 -1.37 -14.06
N THR A 50 -9.91 -1.22 -12.79
CA THR A 50 -11.30 -1.24 -12.32
C THR A 50 -11.91 0.14 -12.15
N ARG A 51 -11.08 1.17 -11.95
CA ARG A 51 -11.46 2.55 -11.60
C ARG A 51 -12.34 2.62 -10.33
N ARG A 52 -12.39 1.57 -9.50
CA ARG A 52 -13.18 1.51 -8.27
C ARG A 52 -12.28 1.69 -7.06
N THR A 53 -12.59 2.68 -6.22
CA THR A 53 -11.84 2.97 -4.98
C THR A 53 -12.37 2.22 -3.78
N LEU A 54 -13.69 1.99 -3.70
CA LEU A 54 -14.32 1.38 -2.53
C LEU A 54 -13.72 0.01 -2.14
N PRO A 55 -13.46 -0.94 -3.07
CA PRO A 55 -12.81 -2.21 -2.71
C PRO A 55 -11.41 -2.03 -2.13
N LEU A 56 -10.67 -1.02 -2.58
CA LEU A 56 -9.32 -0.72 -2.09
C LEU A 56 -9.35 -0.14 -0.69
N VAL A 57 -10.34 0.70 -0.38
CA VAL A 57 -10.56 1.23 0.97
C VAL A 57 -10.83 0.07 1.94
N ILE A 58 -11.75 -0.82 1.59
CA ILE A 58 -12.07 -2.00 2.43
C ILE A 58 -10.81 -2.86 2.63
N ALA A 59 -10.08 -3.19 1.57
CA ALA A 59 -8.86 -3.97 1.67
C ALA A 59 -7.80 -3.30 2.55
N HIS A 60 -7.65 -1.97 2.45
CA HIS A 60 -6.70 -1.23 3.29
C HIS A 60 -7.11 -1.25 4.76
N THR A 61 -8.39 -0.98 5.05
CA THR A 61 -8.92 -0.98 6.41
C THR A 61 -8.75 -2.36 7.05
N LEU A 62 -9.00 -3.44 6.31
CA LEU A 62 -8.76 -4.79 6.83
C LEU A 62 -7.29 -5.03 7.15
N LEU A 63 -6.38 -4.65 6.24
CA LEU A 63 -4.93 -4.76 6.47
C LEU A 63 -4.52 -4.02 7.75
N ASP A 64 -5.02 -2.80 7.97
CA ASP A 64 -4.72 -2.04 9.17
C ASP A 64 -5.29 -2.71 10.42
N VAL A 65 -6.56 -3.14 10.40
CA VAL A 65 -7.17 -3.84 11.54
C VAL A 65 -6.36 -5.07 11.92
N PHE A 66 -5.95 -5.90 10.96
CA PHE A 66 -5.12 -7.08 11.26
C PHE A 66 -3.72 -6.71 11.72
N ALA A 67 -3.10 -5.68 11.12
CA ALA A 67 -1.77 -5.23 11.51
C ALA A 67 -1.74 -4.65 12.92
N PHE A 68 -2.77 -3.91 13.34
CA PHE A 68 -2.82 -3.29 14.67
C PHE A 68 -3.42 -4.23 15.73
N VAL A 69 -4.61 -4.78 15.47
CA VAL A 69 -5.32 -5.65 16.44
C VAL A 69 -4.70 -7.04 16.47
N GLY A 70 -4.41 -7.62 15.31
CA GLY A 70 -3.80 -8.95 15.23
C GLY A 70 -2.41 -8.97 15.87
N TYR A 71 -1.60 -7.93 15.67
CA TYR A 71 -0.30 -7.81 16.34
C TYR A 71 -0.44 -7.63 17.85
N ALA A 72 -1.38 -6.80 18.33
CA ALA A 72 -1.62 -6.63 19.76
C ALA A 72 -1.99 -7.95 20.45
N LEU A 73 -2.94 -8.69 19.87
CA LEU A 73 -3.38 -9.98 20.40
C LEU A 73 -2.27 -11.05 20.34
N LEU A 74 -1.53 -11.13 19.23
CA LEU A 74 -0.46 -12.11 19.07
C LEU A 74 0.71 -11.82 20.02
N ARG A 75 1.00 -10.55 20.26
CA ARG A 75 2.04 -10.13 21.21
C ARG A 75 1.72 -10.59 22.62
N ASP A 76 0.47 -10.43 23.08
CA ASP A 76 0.06 -10.86 24.41
C ASP A 76 0.16 -12.38 24.57
N VAL A 77 -0.22 -13.15 23.54
CA VAL A 77 -0.09 -14.62 23.54
C VAL A 77 1.36 -15.08 23.60
N LEU A 78 2.27 -14.44 22.86
CA LEU A 78 3.69 -14.79 22.83
C LEU A 78 4.48 -14.30 24.06
N SER A 79 3.93 -13.35 24.82
CA SER A 79 4.56 -12.82 26.05
C SER A 79 4.15 -13.54 27.33
N THR A 80 3.29 -14.55 27.24
CA THR A 80 2.87 -15.41 28.35
C THR A 80 3.71 -16.69 28.38
#